data_AF-A0A538QEE1-F1
#
_entry.id   AF-A0A538QEE1-F1
#
_cell.length_a   1.000
_cell.length_b   1.000
_cell.length_c   1.000
_cell.angle_alpha   90.00
_cell.angle_beta   90.00
_cell.angle_gamma   90.00
#
_symmetry.space_group_name_H-M   'P 1'
#
loop_
_entity.id
_entity.type
_entity.pdbx_description
1 polymer ?
#
loop_
_entity_poly.entity_id
_entity_poly.type
_entity_poly.pdbx_seq_one_letter_code
_entity_poly.pdbx_strand_id
1 'polypeptide(L)'
;MTETSTVMQAGSALQGTQLHGMIAQGSNVSGLAMHGFKFSGATKNGSALSNVRVVNGELLAEQGQTTLSGSDFYDAHLLAEWWNTGVTPTATATVEYKVTAVQAETSYDPTNTGSTYLYTLEQNVDDASDWQPACPLDADSRRVAIPLVATWDQQGNRVASNDLFTLGCTTGVLAKCYRWGYRPWVTSYGDLVSAHWTCTRLARADYCGNGTSHTHDGTEINLWDNLPSPGPIQSRGTTPLLMFFEAGWNTSGAVCLSHARWLLGGNLIAQHCPNRLIAPGPLVLGATVCDTVADVLGLGSSSQMFNDSNLNLNLDLL
;
A
#
# COMPACT_ATOMS: atom_id res chain seq x y z
N MET A 1 25.57 -11.51 25.73
CA MET A 1 25.82 -10.16 25.18
C MET A 1 25.27 -10.21 23.76
N THR A 2 23.97 -10.39 23.53
CA THR A 2 22.88 -9.40 23.64
C THR A 2 23.23 -8.07 23.00
N GLU A 3 23.16 -8.02 21.67
CA GLU A 3 22.81 -6.81 20.95
C GLU A 3 21.32 -6.88 20.61
N THR A 4 20.56 -6.16 21.42
CA THR A 4 19.14 -5.87 21.26
C THR A 4 18.95 -4.97 20.03
N SER A 5 18.04 -5.42 19.15
CA SER A 5 17.35 -4.61 18.16
C SER A 5 16.91 -3.27 18.76
N THR A 6 17.45 -2.19 18.23
CA THR A 6 17.04 -0.82 18.54
C THR A 6 16.59 -0.14 17.27
N VAL A 7 15.27 0.03 17.19
CA VAL A 7 14.58 1.23 16.69
C VAL A 7 14.72 1.49 15.18
N MET A 8 13.63 1.20 14.43
CA MET A 8 13.30 1.98 13.24
C MET A 8 13.36 3.46 13.62
N GLN A 9 14.35 4.16 13.08
CA GLN A 9 14.53 5.58 13.33
C GLN A 9 13.26 6.32 12.88
N ALA A 10 12.67 7.09 13.79
CA ALA A 10 11.57 7.98 13.45
C ALA A 10 12.05 8.94 12.35
N GLY A 11 11.49 8.78 11.15
CA GLY A 11 11.77 9.63 10.00
C GLY A 11 12.55 9.02 8.82
N SER A 12 12.73 7.69 8.76
CA SER A 12 13.29 7.03 7.57
C SER A 12 12.48 5.79 7.19
N ALA A 13 11.76 5.83 6.08
CA ALA A 13 10.97 4.71 5.58
C ALA A 13 11.36 4.33 4.13
N LEU A 14 11.66 3.04 3.91
CA LEU A 14 12.00 2.49 2.59
C LEU A 14 10.75 2.28 1.72
N GLN A 15 10.69 2.99 0.59
CA GLN A 15 9.53 3.06 -0.29
C GLN A 15 9.45 1.94 -1.32
N GLY A 16 8.33 1.90 -2.04
CA GLY A 16 8.07 0.93 -3.10
C GLY A 16 7.30 1.57 -4.25
N THR A 17 7.55 1.09 -5.47
CA THR A 17 6.92 1.54 -6.73
C THR A 17 5.54 0.93 -6.96
N GLN A 18 5.32 -0.26 -6.43
CA GLN A 18 4.18 -1.08 -6.76
C GLN A 18 3.10 -1.01 -5.69
N LEU A 19 1.84 -0.90 -6.13
CA LEU A 19 0.63 -0.99 -5.29
C LEU A 19 0.42 -2.37 -4.64
N HIS A 20 1.22 -3.38 -4.99
CA HIS A 20 0.90 -4.80 -4.88
C HIS A 20 -0.06 -5.21 -3.75
N GLY A 21 -1.20 -5.74 -4.19
CA GLY A 21 -1.87 -6.87 -3.55
C GLY A 21 -0.96 -8.11 -3.52
N MET A 22 -1.42 -9.25 -4.04
CA MET A 22 -0.58 -10.42 -4.31
C MET A 22 0.06 -10.34 -5.69
N ILE A 23 1.19 -11.04 -5.91
CA ILE A 23 1.82 -11.13 -7.24
C ILE A 23 1.54 -12.51 -7.82
N ALA A 24 0.95 -12.58 -9.01
CA ALA A 24 0.87 -13.83 -9.75
C ALA A 24 2.23 -14.11 -10.42
N GLN A 25 2.85 -15.26 -10.13
CA GLN A 25 4.11 -15.70 -10.73
C GLN A 25 3.85 -16.93 -11.62
N GLY A 26 4.42 -16.97 -12.84
CA GLY A 26 4.24 -18.05 -13.82
C GLY A 26 4.54 -17.59 -15.26
N SER A 27 4.55 -18.51 -16.24
CA SER A 27 4.77 -18.17 -17.66
C SER A 27 3.54 -17.57 -18.37
N ASN A 28 2.38 -17.55 -17.71
CA ASN A 28 1.09 -17.10 -18.27
C ASN A 28 0.53 -15.80 -17.64
N VAL A 29 1.31 -15.07 -16.83
CA VAL A 29 0.83 -13.90 -16.03
C VAL A 29 1.04 -12.53 -16.67
N SER A 30 1.50 -12.46 -17.92
CA SER A 30 1.55 -11.18 -18.65
C SER A 30 0.13 -10.66 -18.90
N GLY A 31 -0.21 -9.50 -18.36
CA GLY A 31 -1.53 -8.87 -18.53
C GLY A 31 -2.58 -9.23 -17.47
N LEU A 32 -2.19 -9.87 -16.35
CA LEU A 32 -3.07 -10.04 -15.19
C LEU A 32 -2.85 -8.92 -14.17
N ALA A 33 -3.91 -8.21 -13.81
CA ALA A 33 -3.92 -7.21 -12.73
C ALA A 33 -4.87 -7.65 -11.62
N MET A 34 -4.39 -7.69 -10.38
CA MET A 34 -5.20 -8.13 -9.23
C MET A 34 -6.43 -7.24 -9.07
N HIS A 35 -7.62 -7.84 -8.98
CA HIS A 35 -8.85 -7.14 -8.63
C HIS A 35 -9.12 -7.24 -7.13
N GLY A 36 -9.12 -8.47 -6.59
CA GLY A 36 -9.31 -8.73 -5.17
C GLY A 36 -9.66 -10.18 -4.86
N PHE A 37 -9.58 -10.54 -3.59
CA PHE A 37 -10.06 -11.82 -3.05
C PHE A 37 -11.55 -11.79 -2.82
N LYS A 38 -12.24 -12.88 -3.15
CA LYS A 38 -13.68 -13.03 -2.96
C LYS A 38 -13.98 -13.36 -1.50
N PHE A 39 -14.99 -12.69 -0.93
CA PHE A 39 -15.59 -13.12 0.34
C PHE A 39 -16.40 -14.43 0.20
N SER A 40 -16.72 -14.83 -1.03
CA SER A 40 -17.46 -16.07 -1.33
C SER A 40 -16.58 -17.15 -1.94
N GLY A 41 -16.99 -18.41 -1.77
CA GLY A 41 -16.35 -19.57 -2.41
C GLY A 41 -15.11 -20.10 -1.70
N ALA A 42 -14.73 -19.51 -0.55
CA ALA A 42 -13.65 -20.04 0.27
C ALA A 42 -14.02 -21.41 0.87
N THR A 43 -13.03 -22.29 1.00
CA THR A 43 -13.18 -23.61 1.62
C THR A 43 -12.05 -23.89 2.60
N LYS A 44 -12.25 -24.85 3.49
CA LYS A 44 -11.20 -25.41 4.34
C LYS A 44 -11.47 -26.89 4.54
N ASN A 45 -10.47 -27.74 4.32
CA ASN A 45 -10.61 -29.21 4.32
C ASN A 45 -11.79 -29.69 3.43
N GLY A 46 -11.98 -29.04 2.27
CA GLY A 46 -13.08 -29.33 1.33
C GLY A 46 -14.49 -28.87 1.77
N SER A 47 -14.65 -28.29 2.97
CA SER A 47 -15.92 -27.75 3.45
C SER A 47 -16.00 -26.24 3.22
N ALA A 48 -17.16 -25.75 2.76
CA ALA A 48 -17.35 -24.32 2.51
C ALA A 48 -17.21 -23.49 3.79
N LEU A 49 -16.58 -22.33 3.65
CA LEU A 49 -16.57 -21.26 4.65
C LEU A 49 -17.70 -20.28 4.32
N SER A 50 -18.37 -19.79 5.37
CA SER A 50 -19.42 -18.79 5.25
C SER A 50 -19.05 -17.52 6.00
N ASN A 51 -19.66 -16.38 5.66
CA ASN A 51 -19.43 -15.09 6.32
C ASN A 51 -17.93 -14.74 6.48
N VAL A 52 -17.16 -14.99 5.40
CA VAL A 52 -15.75 -14.57 5.32
C VAL A 52 -15.73 -13.04 5.33
N ARG A 53 -14.90 -12.45 6.20
CA ARG A 53 -14.85 -10.99 6.40
C ARG A 53 -13.50 -10.57 6.94
N VAL A 54 -13.12 -9.31 6.69
CA VAL A 54 -11.94 -8.69 7.31
C VAL A 54 -12.41 -7.85 8.50
N VAL A 55 -11.93 -8.15 9.71
CA VAL A 55 -12.20 -7.38 10.93
C VAL A 55 -10.88 -7.07 11.61
N ASN A 56 -10.60 -5.79 11.89
CA ASN A 56 -9.39 -5.35 12.58
C ASN A 56 -8.08 -5.93 12.02
N GLY A 57 -7.97 -6.11 10.69
CA GLY A 57 -6.77 -6.68 10.07
C GLY A 57 -6.66 -8.19 10.13
N GLU A 58 -7.76 -8.87 10.41
CA GLU A 58 -7.85 -10.32 10.51
C GLU A 58 -8.96 -10.84 9.60
N LEU A 59 -8.74 -12.01 8.99
CA LEU A 59 -9.82 -12.78 8.37
C LEU A 59 -10.58 -13.57 9.43
N LEU A 60 -11.90 -13.42 9.42
CA LEU A 60 -12.84 -14.25 10.16
C LEU A 60 -13.75 -14.98 9.17
N ALA A 61 -14.13 -16.20 9.50
CA ALA A 61 -15.13 -16.96 8.75
C ALA A 61 -15.90 -17.88 9.69
N GLU A 62 -16.99 -18.45 9.21
CA GLU A 62 -17.81 -19.42 9.96
C GLU A 62 -17.81 -20.76 9.25
N GLN A 63 -17.58 -21.84 10.01
CA GLN A 63 -17.74 -23.21 9.57
C GLN A 63 -18.67 -23.94 10.54
N GLY A 64 -19.93 -24.12 10.13
CA GLY A 64 -20.98 -24.63 11.01
C GLY A 64 -21.36 -23.62 12.09
N GLN A 65 -21.05 -23.93 13.36
CA GLN A 65 -21.26 -23.03 14.51
C GLN A 65 -19.94 -22.45 15.05
N THR A 66 -18.82 -22.72 14.36
CA THR A 66 -17.49 -22.31 14.78
C THR A 66 -17.05 -21.09 13.99
N THR A 67 -16.65 -20.04 14.70
CA THR A 67 -15.93 -18.91 14.10
C THR A 67 -14.45 -19.27 14.00
N LEU A 68 -13.91 -19.21 12.79
CA LEU A 68 -12.50 -19.40 12.48
C LEU A 68 -11.79 -18.04 12.55
N SER A 69 -10.60 -18.03 13.14
CA SER A 69 -9.74 -16.84 13.29
C SER A 69 -8.25 -17.26 13.32
N GLY A 70 -7.34 -16.34 13.02
CA GLY A 70 -5.89 -16.58 13.10
C GLY A 70 -5.44 -17.89 12.45
N SER A 71 -4.78 -18.75 13.22
CA SER A 71 -4.26 -20.04 12.76
C SER A 71 -5.34 -21.03 12.31
N ASP A 72 -6.63 -20.81 12.64
CA ASP A 72 -7.72 -21.67 12.17
C ASP A 72 -7.90 -21.63 10.66
N PHE A 73 -7.34 -20.62 9.97
CA PHE A 73 -7.28 -20.51 8.51
C PHE A 73 -6.19 -21.36 7.86
N TYR A 74 -5.36 -22.08 8.62
CA TYR A 74 -4.40 -23.03 8.02
C TYR A 74 -5.12 -24.01 7.09
N ASP A 75 -4.63 -24.18 5.87
CA ASP A 75 -5.23 -25.00 4.81
C ASP A 75 -6.60 -24.51 4.31
N ALA A 76 -6.92 -23.22 4.53
CA ALA A 76 -8.04 -22.58 3.86
C ALA A 76 -7.66 -22.20 2.43
N HIS A 77 -8.58 -22.49 1.51
CA HIS A 77 -8.52 -22.13 0.10
C HIS A 77 -9.38 -20.89 -0.14
N LEU A 78 -8.77 -19.83 -0.69
CA LEU A 78 -9.38 -18.55 -1.02
C LEU A 78 -9.36 -18.37 -2.53
N LEU A 79 -10.37 -17.72 -3.07
CA LEU A 79 -10.45 -17.41 -4.50
C LEU A 79 -10.16 -15.93 -4.71
N ALA A 80 -9.27 -15.59 -5.66
CA ALA A 80 -9.04 -14.22 -6.08
C ALA A 80 -9.47 -14.00 -7.53
N GLU A 81 -10.04 -12.83 -7.78
CA GLU A 81 -10.38 -12.34 -9.10
C GLU A 81 -9.24 -11.47 -9.66
N TRP A 82 -8.92 -11.70 -10.93
CA TRP A 82 -7.88 -11.02 -11.68
C TRP A 82 -8.46 -10.44 -12.96
N TRP A 83 -8.11 -9.19 -13.28
CA TRP A 83 -8.37 -8.61 -14.59
C TRP A 83 -7.37 -9.14 -15.61
N ASN A 84 -7.86 -9.75 -16.69
CA ASN A 84 -7.07 -10.10 -17.85
C ASN A 84 -7.13 -8.97 -18.88
N THR A 85 -6.15 -8.08 -18.81
CA THR A 85 -5.98 -6.95 -19.74
C THR A 85 -5.28 -7.35 -21.03
N GLY A 86 -4.83 -8.60 -21.16
CA GLY A 86 -4.24 -9.14 -22.39
C GLY A 86 -5.27 -9.52 -23.46
N VAL A 87 -6.56 -9.48 -23.12
CA VAL A 87 -7.68 -9.79 -24.02
C VAL A 87 -8.60 -8.57 -24.17
N THR A 88 -9.31 -8.46 -25.30
CA THR A 88 -10.24 -7.36 -25.58
C THR A 88 -11.63 -7.93 -25.96
N PRO A 89 -12.71 -7.61 -25.21
CA PRO A 89 -12.73 -6.77 -24.00
C PRO A 89 -12.00 -7.45 -22.82
N THR A 90 -11.55 -6.64 -21.85
CA THR A 90 -10.94 -7.14 -20.62
C THR A 90 -11.84 -8.19 -19.96
N ALA A 91 -11.27 -9.34 -19.63
CA ALA A 91 -11.98 -10.43 -18.97
C ALA A 91 -11.57 -10.56 -17.50
N THR A 92 -12.30 -11.37 -16.73
CA THR A 92 -11.91 -11.76 -15.37
C THR A 92 -11.43 -13.21 -15.35
N ALA A 93 -10.34 -13.47 -14.64
CA ALA A 93 -9.86 -14.81 -14.31
C ALA A 93 -10.00 -15.05 -12.80
N THR A 94 -10.11 -16.30 -12.38
CA THR A 94 -10.09 -16.69 -10.96
C THR A 94 -8.85 -17.53 -10.69
N VAL A 95 -8.14 -17.21 -9.61
CA VAL A 95 -6.95 -17.95 -9.15
C VAL A 95 -7.19 -18.40 -7.72
N GLU A 96 -6.82 -19.65 -7.42
CA GLU A 96 -6.92 -20.22 -6.08
C GLU A 96 -5.65 -19.94 -5.26
N TYR A 97 -5.84 -19.59 -4.00
CA TYR A 97 -4.79 -19.36 -3.02
C TYR A 97 -5.01 -20.25 -1.81
N LYS A 98 -3.96 -20.84 -1.28
CA LYS A 98 -3.99 -21.67 -0.08
C LYS A 98 -3.21 -20.98 1.03
N VAL A 99 -3.82 -20.87 2.21
CA VAL A 99 -3.20 -20.31 3.41
C VAL A 99 -2.34 -21.38 4.07
N THR A 100 -1.04 -21.15 4.14
CA THR A 100 -0.09 -22.12 4.74
C THR A 100 0.41 -21.71 6.11
N ALA A 101 0.24 -20.44 6.51
CA ALA A 101 0.46 -19.99 7.87
C ALA A 101 -0.30 -18.68 8.15
N VAL A 102 -0.68 -18.49 9.41
CA VAL A 102 -1.16 -17.21 9.93
C VAL A 102 -0.44 -16.92 11.24
N GLN A 103 0.07 -15.70 11.39
CA GLN A 103 0.78 -15.26 12.59
C GLN A 103 0.39 -13.83 12.94
N ALA A 104 0.32 -13.51 14.24
CA ALA A 104 0.18 -12.12 14.67
C ALA A 104 1.49 -11.36 14.41
N GLU A 105 1.40 -10.08 14.05
CA GLU A 105 2.54 -9.16 13.94
C GLU A 105 2.58 -8.20 15.11
N THR A 106 3.62 -8.35 15.93
CA THR A 106 3.86 -7.51 17.11
C THR A 106 4.93 -6.44 16.86
N SER A 107 5.75 -6.59 15.81
CA SER A 107 6.90 -5.71 15.57
C SER A 107 6.54 -4.36 14.93
N TYR A 108 5.37 -4.26 14.29
CA TYR A 108 4.94 -3.09 13.51
C TYR A 108 3.54 -2.64 13.92
N ASP A 109 3.43 -2.06 15.12
CA ASP A 109 2.17 -1.55 15.69
C ASP A 109 2.30 -0.17 16.35
N PRO A 110 2.54 0.89 15.56
CA PRO A 110 2.69 2.24 16.10
C PRO A 110 1.41 2.81 16.73
N THR A 111 0.25 2.19 16.49
CA THR A 111 -1.04 2.59 17.13
C THR A 111 -1.36 1.76 18.37
N ASN A 112 -0.51 0.79 18.74
CA ASN A 112 -0.68 -0.12 19.88
C ASN A 112 -2.07 -0.76 19.97
N THR A 113 -2.65 -1.10 18.82
CA THR A 113 -4.01 -1.67 18.75
C THR A 113 -4.04 -3.19 18.83
N GLY A 114 -2.87 -3.85 18.78
CA GLY A 114 -2.68 -5.26 19.09
C GLY A 114 -3.26 -6.23 18.06
N SER A 115 -3.56 -5.79 16.84
CA SER A 115 -4.31 -6.58 15.86
C SER A 115 -3.74 -6.43 14.44
N THR A 116 -2.65 -7.13 14.16
CA THR A 116 -2.18 -7.34 12.79
C THR A 116 -1.91 -8.82 12.60
N TYR A 117 -2.43 -9.39 11.53
CA TYR A 117 -2.19 -10.78 11.17
C TYR A 117 -1.53 -10.85 9.80
N LEU A 118 -0.50 -11.69 9.72
CA LEU A 118 0.29 -11.97 8.54
C LEU A 118 -0.10 -13.34 8.01
N TYR A 119 -0.43 -13.39 6.73
CA TYR A 119 -0.84 -14.58 6.01
C TYR A 119 0.28 -15.02 5.07
N THR A 120 0.79 -16.24 5.25
CA THR A 120 1.61 -16.90 4.23
C THR A 120 0.69 -17.67 3.30
N LEU A 121 0.83 -17.41 2.00
CA LEU A 121 -0.06 -17.91 0.96
C LEU A 121 0.75 -18.56 -0.15
N GLU A 122 0.22 -19.67 -0.66
CA GLU A 122 0.62 -20.24 -1.94
C GLU A 122 -0.49 -20.01 -2.96
N GLN A 123 -0.14 -19.94 -4.24
CA GLN A 123 -1.06 -19.75 -5.35
C GLN A 123 -0.95 -20.88 -6.36
N ASN A 124 -2.08 -21.19 -6.99
CA ASN A 124 -2.15 -22.11 -8.11
C ASN A 124 -2.66 -21.35 -9.34
N VAL A 125 -1.73 -20.89 -10.18
CA VAL A 125 -2.02 -19.98 -11.31
C VAL A 125 -2.26 -20.72 -12.63
N ASP A 126 -1.67 -21.91 -12.79
CA ASP A 126 -1.68 -22.67 -14.06
C ASP A 126 -2.59 -23.92 -14.02
N ASP A 127 -3.41 -24.08 -12.98
CA ASP A 127 -4.14 -25.33 -12.66
C ASP A 127 -3.25 -26.59 -12.59
N ALA A 128 -1.93 -26.40 -12.66
CA ALA A 128 -0.94 -27.41 -12.39
C ALA A 128 -0.89 -27.63 -10.88
N SER A 129 -0.68 -28.86 -10.42
CA SER A 129 -0.57 -29.17 -8.98
C SER A 129 0.69 -28.58 -8.30
N ASP A 130 1.27 -27.53 -8.87
CA ASP A 130 2.50 -26.87 -8.45
C ASP A 130 2.18 -25.53 -7.76
N TRP A 131 1.99 -25.61 -6.45
CA TRP A 131 1.71 -24.45 -5.60
C TRP A 131 2.97 -23.60 -5.45
N GLN A 132 2.88 -22.31 -5.76
CA GLN A 132 4.01 -21.38 -5.68
C GLN A 132 3.78 -20.31 -4.60
N PRO A 133 4.83 -19.77 -3.96
CA PRO A 133 4.66 -18.68 -3.01
C PRO A 133 3.99 -17.47 -3.65
N ALA A 134 2.95 -16.95 -2.99
CA ALA A 134 2.13 -15.89 -3.56
C ALA A 134 2.68 -14.47 -3.30
N CYS A 135 3.57 -14.33 -2.31
CA CYS A 135 4.31 -13.10 -2.04
C CYS A 135 5.82 -13.28 -2.29
N PRO A 136 6.51 -12.24 -2.81
CA PRO A 136 7.97 -12.16 -2.77
C PRO A 136 8.51 -12.10 -1.34
N LEU A 137 9.82 -12.27 -1.19
CA LEU A 137 10.51 -12.01 0.07
C LEU A 137 10.49 -10.50 0.38
N ASP A 138 10.04 -10.15 1.58
CA ASP A 138 10.15 -8.80 2.14
C ASP A 138 11.54 -8.54 2.75
N ALA A 139 11.76 -7.33 3.25
CA ALA A 139 13.03 -6.93 3.88
C ALA A 139 13.37 -7.74 5.14
N ASP A 140 12.36 -8.35 5.77
CA ASP A 140 12.50 -9.23 6.94
C ASP A 140 12.69 -10.70 6.53
N SER A 141 12.91 -10.98 5.24
CA SER A 141 13.01 -12.32 4.65
C SER A 141 11.76 -13.20 4.83
N ARG A 142 10.57 -12.58 4.82
CA ARG A 142 9.27 -13.28 4.93
C ARG A 142 8.46 -13.13 3.64
N ARG A 143 7.55 -14.09 3.39
CA ARG A 143 6.59 -14.07 2.27
C ARG A 143 5.17 -13.99 2.82
N VAL A 144 4.77 -12.79 3.22
CA VAL A 144 3.53 -12.59 3.99
C VAL A 144 2.70 -11.43 3.47
N ALA A 145 1.39 -11.56 3.61
CA ALA A 145 0.39 -10.57 3.25
C ALA A 145 -0.48 -10.14 4.44
N ILE A 146 -1.09 -8.97 4.33
CA ILE A 146 -2.03 -8.40 5.32
C ILE A 146 -3.41 -8.21 4.66
N PRO A 147 -4.52 -8.55 5.34
CA PRO A 147 -5.85 -8.36 4.79
C PRO A 147 -6.36 -6.91 4.95
N LEU A 148 -7.03 -6.43 3.92
CA LEU A 148 -7.59 -5.08 3.81
C LEU A 148 -9.02 -5.18 3.25
N VAL A 149 -9.98 -4.50 3.89
CA VAL A 149 -11.43 -4.55 3.57
C VAL A 149 -11.84 -3.78 2.30
N ALA A 150 -10.91 -3.54 1.38
CA ALA A 150 -11.16 -2.81 0.14
C ALA A 150 -10.33 -3.38 -1.01
N THR A 151 -10.63 -2.91 -2.21
CA THR A 151 -9.84 -3.15 -3.42
C THR A 151 -9.22 -1.83 -3.90
N TRP A 152 -8.31 -1.92 -4.86
CA TRP A 152 -7.68 -0.76 -5.48
C TRP A 152 -7.80 -0.88 -6.99
N ASP A 153 -8.24 0.19 -7.65
CA ASP A 153 -8.30 0.23 -9.10
C ASP A 153 -6.91 0.43 -9.73
N GLN A 154 -6.86 0.47 -11.07
CA GLN A 154 -5.61 0.64 -11.81
C GLN A 154 -4.93 1.98 -11.54
N GLN A 155 -5.70 3.01 -11.17
CA GLN A 155 -5.17 4.31 -10.78
C GLN A 155 -4.73 4.31 -9.32
N GLY A 156 -4.90 3.22 -8.56
CA GLY A 156 -4.60 3.18 -7.13
C GLY A 156 -5.64 3.90 -6.26
N ASN A 157 -6.85 4.13 -6.78
CA ASN A 157 -7.96 4.59 -5.95
C ASN A 157 -8.48 3.45 -5.09
N ARG A 158 -8.73 3.74 -3.81
CA ARG A 158 -9.39 2.78 -2.92
C ARG A 158 -10.86 2.64 -3.31
N VAL A 159 -11.32 1.41 -3.53
CA VAL A 159 -12.71 1.09 -3.87
C VAL A 159 -13.28 0.22 -2.75
N ALA A 160 -14.37 0.67 -2.13
CA ALA A 160 -15.12 -0.15 -1.19
C ALA A 160 -15.85 -1.28 -1.93
N SER A 161 -15.85 -2.48 -1.38
CA SER A 161 -16.52 -3.63 -1.97
C SER A 161 -17.16 -4.50 -0.89
N ASN A 162 -18.33 -5.05 -1.19
CA ASN A 162 -19.01 -6.04 -0.35
C ASN A 162 -18.70 -7.48 -0.79
N ASP A 163 -18.10 -7.64 -1.97
CA ASP A 163 -17.82 -8.94 -2.58
C ASP A 163 -16.34 -9.28 -2.55
N LEU A 164 -15.49 -8.26 -2.50
CA LEU A 164 -14.04 -8.37 -2.61
C LEU A 164 -13.29 -7.69 -1.47
N PHE A 165 -12.12 -8.24 -1.13
CA PHE A 165 -11.12 -7.67 -0.24
C PHE A 165 -9.72 -7.81 -0.85
N THR A 166 -8.69 -7.29 -0.19
CA THR A 166 -7.31 -7.42 -0.66
C THR A 166 -6.45 -8.11 0.39
N LEU A 167 -5.61 -9.06 -0.03
CA LEU A 167 -4.41 -9.45 0.72
C LEU A 167 -3.22 -8.77 0.05
N GLY A 168 -2.60 -7.83 0.76
CA GLY A 168 -1.46 -7.06 0.26
C GLY A 168 -0.14 -7.64 0.76
N CYS A 169 0.76 -8.02 -0.15
CA CYS A 169 2.10 -8.46 0.23
C CYS A 169 2.85 -7.35 0.96
N THR A 170 3.63 -7.72 1.97
CA THR A 170 4.44 -6.79 2.79
C THR A 170 5.52 -6.04 2.01
N THR A 171 5.84 -6.47 0.79
CA THR A 171 6.69 -5.74 -0.16
C THR A 171 5.98 -4.55 -0.81
N GLY A 172 4.65 -4.58 -0.93
CA GLY A 172 3.83 -3.56 -1.59
C GLY A 172 3.42 -2.40 -0.66
N VAL A 173 3.08 -1.25 -1.26
CA VAL A 173 2.79 -0.04 -0.47
C VAL A 173 1.51 -0.14 0.38
N LEU A 174 0.56 -1.00 0.02
CA LEU A 174 -0.66 -1.21 0.81
C LEU A 174 -0.34 -1.72 2.21
N ALA A 175 0.50 -2.75 2.29
CA ALA A 175 0.94 -3.33 3.55
C ALA A 175 1.98 -2.44 4.26
N LYS A 176 2.84 -1.72 3.52
CA LYS A 176 3.78 -0.75 4.13
C LYS A 176 3.03 0.38 4.85
N CYS A 177 2.08 1.03 4.19
CA CYS A 177 1.28 2.11 4.79
C CYS A 177 0.47 1.64 5.99
N TYR A 178 -0.03 0.41 5.92
CA TYR A 178 -0.64 -0.25 7.06
C TYR A 178 0.36 -0.38 8.23
N ARG A 179 1.58 -0.89 7.97
CA ARG A 179 2.62 -1.15 8.99
C ARG A 179 3.22 0.15 9.56
N TRP A 180 3.14 1.26 8.83
CA TRP A 180 3.40 2.60 9.37
C TRP A 180 2.30 3.14 10.28
N GLY A 181 1.19 2.43 10.43
CA GLY A 181 0.15 2.75 11.41
C GLY A 181 -1.15 3.26 10.83
N TYR A 182 -1.23 3.52 9.52
CA TYR A 182 -2.45 3.98 8.86
C TYR A 182 -3.43 2.82 8.66
N ARG A 183 -3.93 2.27 9.77
CA ARG A 183 -4.83 1.11 9.80
C ARG A 183 -6.28 1.57 9.68
N PRO A 184 -7.00 1.25 8.58
CA PRO A 184 -8.29 1.88 8.29
C PRO A 184 -9.42 1.68 9.31
N TRP A 185 -9.34 0.70 10.21
CA TRP A 185 -10.35 0.46 11.25
C TRP A 185 -10.07 1.19 12.57
N VAL A 186 -8.87 1.74 12.73
CA VAL A 186 -8.52 2.47 13.96
C VAL A 186 -9.15 3.86 13.86
N THR A 187 -10.08 4.17 14.76
CA THR A 187 -10.89 5.39 14.70
C THR A 187 -10.38 6.52 15.60
N SER A 188 -9.41 6.25 16.48
CA SER A 188 -8.90 7.22 17.44
C SER A 188 -8.10 8.36 16.82
N TYR A 189 -7.54 8.18 15.61
CA TYR A 189 -6.66 9.14 14.93
C TYR A 189 -7.37 9.93 13.80
N GLY A 190 -8.71 9.93 13.79
CA GLY A 190 -9.50 10.52 12.70
C GLY A 190 -9.69 9.57 11.51
N ASP A 191 -9.71 10.11 10.30
CA ASP A 191 -9.99 9.34 9.08
C ASP A 191 -8.74 8.59 8.58
N LEU A 192 -8.48 7.42 9.18
CA LEU A 192 -7.39 6.55 8.73
C LEU A 192 -7.67 5.80 7.43
N VAL A 193 -8.89 5.83 6.91
CA VAL A 193 -9.19 5.32 5.57
C VAL A 193 -8.54 6.25 4.54
N SER A 194 -8.79 7.56 4.65
CA SER A 194 -8.16 8.55 3.79
C SER A 194 -6.66 8.68 4.05
N ALA A 195 -6.21 8.52 5.31
CA ALA A 195 -4.79 8.53 5.62
C ALA A 195 -4.06 7.35 4.96
N HIS A 196 -4.58 6.12 5.05
CA HIS A 196 -3.97 4.95 4.39
C HIS A 196 -3.87 5.15 2.88
N TRP A 197 -4.93 5.67 2.26
CA TRP A 197 -4.94 5.94 0.82
C TRP A 197 -3.97 7.07 0.44
N THR A 198 -3.92 8.16 1.21
CA THR A 198 -2.94 9.24 1.01
C THR A 198 -1.51 8.72 1.14
N CYS A 199 -1.26 7.86 2.13
CA CYS A 199 0.04 7.22 2.30
C CYS A 199 0.44 6.41 1.07
N THR A 200 -0.47 5.67 0.42
CA THR A 200 -0.11 4.88 -0.76
C THR A 200 0.25 5.76 -1.96
N ARG A 201 -0.31 6.98 -2.06
CA ARG A 201 0.10 7.99 -3.04
C ARG A 201 1.52 8.49 -2.75
N LEU A 202 1.73 8.95 -1.52
CA LEU A 202 2.99 9.48 -1.03
C LEU A 202 4.13 8.47 -1.19
N ALA A 203 3.90 7.23 -0.75
CA ALA A 203 4.87 6.15 -0.79
C ALA A 203 5.39 5.92 -2.22
N ARG A 204 4.48 5.89 -3.19
CA ARG A 204 4.80 5.67 -4.61
C ARG A 204 5.28 6.94 -5.33
N ALA A 205 5.30 8.09 -4.67
CA ALA A 205 5.45 9.39 -5.32
C ALA A 205 4.45 9.58 -6.47
N ASP A 206 3.20 9.16 -6.29
CA ASP A 206 2.12 9.33 -7.28
C ASP A 206 1.58 10.76 -7.21
N TYR A 207 2.41 11.72 -7.63
CA TYR A 207 2.13 13.16 -7.57
C TYR A 207 0.81 13.52 -8.26
N CYS A 208 0.47 12.73 -9.27
CA CYS A 208 -0.71 12.89 -10.13
C CYS A 208 -2.01 12.34 -9.55
N GLY A 209 -1.91 11.37 -8.63
CA GLY A 209 -3.06 10.57 -8.21
C GLY A 209 -3.64 9.69 -9.33
N ASN A 210 -2.83 9.35 -10.34
CA ASN A 210 -3.30 8.61 -11.52
C ASN A 210 -2.78 7.16 -11.59
N GLY A 211 -2.05 6.72 -10.57
CA GLY A 211 -1.49 5.37 -10.50
C GLY A 211 0.00 5.33 -10.80
N THR A 212 0.52 6.26 -11.60
CA THR A 212 1.92 6.31 -12.03
C THR A 212 2.84 6.59 -10.85
N SER A 213 3.76 5.67 -10.59
CA SER A 213 4.78 5.84 -9.55
C SER A 213 5.98 6.62 -10.09
N HIS A 214 6.52 7.51 -9.25
CA HIS A 214 7.76 8.27 -9.52
C HIS A 214 8.82 8.03 -8.43
N THR A 215 8.80 6.84 -7.83
CA THR A 215 9.80 6.38 -6.85
C THR A 215 10.49 5.13 -7.38
N HIS A 216 11.50 4.66 -6.66
CA HIS A 216 12.07 3.31 -6.80
C HIS A 216 11.94 2.54 -5.48
N ASP A 217 11.92 1.21 -5.54
CA ASP A 217 11.92 0.38 -4.34
C ASP A 217 13.19 0.65 -3.52
N GLY A 218 13.04 0.77 -2.20
CA GLY A 218 14.14 1.13 -1.30
C GLY A 218 14.50 2.62 -1.26
N THR A 219 13.80 3.48 -2.00
CA THR A 219 14.02 4.94 -1.85
C THR A 219 13.65 5.37 -0.44
N GLU A 220 14.54 6.07 0.23
CA GLU A 220 14.29 6.59 1.57
C GLU A 220 13.50 7.91 1.53
N ILE A 221 12.52 8.05 2.42
CA ILE A 221 11.82 9.31 2.68
C ILE A 221 11.66 9.53 4.17
N ASN A 222 11.53 10.80 4.55
CA ASN A 222 11.09 11.20 5.88
C ASN A 222 9.63 11.64 5.82
N LEU A 223 8.71 10.86 6.35
CA LEU A 223 7.26 11.15 6.27
C LEU A 223 6.67 11.56 7.61
N TRP A 224 5.64 12.41 7.57
CA TRP A 224 4.85 12.75 8.74
C TRP A 224 3.43 13.13 8.37
N ASP A 225 2.54 13.11 9.36
CA ASP A 225 1.14 13.49 9.21
C ASP A 225 0.73 14.61 10.16
N ASN A 226 -0.44 15.19 9.91
CA ASN A 226 -1.09 16.18 10.78
C ASN A 226 -2.40 15.64 11.37
N LEU A 227 -2.50 14.31 11.56
CA LEU A 227 -3.70 13.70 12.10
C LEU A 227 -4.04 14.26 13.49
N PRO A 228 -5.33 14.41 13.82
CA PRO A 228 -5.76 14.96 15.11
C PRO A 228 -5.32 14.08 16.28
N SER A 229 -5.33 14.64 17.49
CA SER A 229 -5.04 13.93 18.75
C SER A 229 -5.79 12.58 18.82
N PRO A 230 -5.11 11.48 19.16
CA PRO A 230 -3.78 11.39 19.77
C PRO A 230 -2.62 11.35 18.76
N GLY A 231 -2.87 11.68 17.49
CA GLY A 231 -1.84 11.83 16.47
C GLY A 231 -0.82 12.94 16.76
N PRO A 232 0.21 13.07 15.91
CA PRO A 232 0.38 12.35 14.64
C PRO A 232 0.78 10.87 14.81
N ILE A 233 0.56 10.03 13.80
CA ILE A 233 1.07 8.65 13.79
C ILE A 233 2.56 8.63 13.45
N GLN A 234 2.94 9.41 12.43
CA GLN A 234 4.32 9.62 12.01
C GLN A 234 4.70 11.07 12.26
N SER A 235 5.81 11.28 12.97
CA SER A 235 6.35 12.60 13.28
C SER A 235 7.57 12.88 12.42
N ARG A 236 7.74 14.12 11.94
CA ARG A 236 8.86 14.50 11.05
C ARG A 236 10.24 14.24 11.65
N GLY A 237 10.35 14.20 12.97
CA GLY A 237 11.63 14.03 13.66
C GLY A 237 12.65 15.11 13.27
N THR A 238 13.93 14.74 13.30
CA THR A 238 15.00 15.56 12.73
C THR A 238 15.14 15.17 11.26
N THR A 239 14.97 16.14 10.34
CA THR A 239 15.18 15.88 8.91
C THR A 239 16.61 15.37 8.66
N PRO A 240 16.78 14.19 8.04
CA PRO A 240 18.10 13.67 7.70
C PRO A 240 18.90 14.65 6.82
N LEU A 241 20.24 14.59 6.93
CA LEU A 241 21.14 15.36 6.07
C LEU A 241 20.82 15.11 4.59
N LEU A 242 20.73 16.20 3.81
CA LEU A 242 20.44 16.21 2.36
C LEU A 242 18.98 15.90 1.95
N MET A 243 18.06 15.70 2.91
CA MET A 243 16.64 15.66 2.60
C MET A 243 16.02 17.06 2.64
N PHE A 244 15.16 17.34 1.67
CA PHE A 244 14.40 18.59 1.56
C PHE A 244 12.92 18.27 1.47
N PHE A 245 12.07 19.25 1.81
CA PHE A 245 10.63 19.10 1.71
C PHE A 245 10.25 18.71 0.27
N GLU A 246 9.58 17.57 0.10
CA GLU A 246 9.19 17.05 -1.22
C GLU A 246 7.80 17.57 -1.60
N ALA A 247 6.79 17.23 -0.80
CA ALA A 247 5.39 17.50 -1.12
C ALA A 247 4.47 17.37 0.11
N GLY A 248 3.29 17.96 -0.03
CA GLY A 248 2.12 17.63 0.79
C GLY A 248 1.11 16.79 0.00
N TRP A 249 0.37 15.92 0.66
CA TRP A 249 -0.39 14.84 0.02
C TRP A 249 -1.83 14.75 0.52
N ASN A 250 -2.72 14.30 -0.37
CA ASN A 250 -4.06 13.81 -0.07
C ASN A 250 -4.39 12.60 -0.97
N THR A 251 -5.64 12.13 -0.96
CA THR A 251 -6.08 10.95 -1.74
C THR A 251 -5.98 11.14 -3.26
N SER A 252 -5.92 12.39 -3.73
CA SER A 252 -5.77 12.78 -5.14
C SER A 252 -4.31 12.97 -5.59
N GLY A 253 -3.33 12.61 -4.76
CA GLY A 253 -1.90 12.79 -5.05
C GLY A 253 -1.28 13.94 -4.27
N ALA A 254 -0.22 14.53 -4.81
CA ALA A 254 0.44 15.66 -4.17
C ALA A 254 -0.45 16.90 -4.26
N VAL A 255 -0.76 17.58 -3.16
CA VAL A 255 -1.44 18.89 -3.15
C VAL A 255 -0.57 19.95 -3.80
N CYS A 256 0.73 19.89 -3.56
CA CYS A 256 1.76 20.72 -4.15
C CYS A 256 3.10 19.97 -4.09
N LEU A 257 4.06 20.38 -4.91
CA LEU A 257 5.36 19.71 -5.06
C LEU A 257 6.48 20.76 -5.04
N SER A 258 7.41 20.63 -4.10
CA SER A 258 8.66 21.43 -4.07
C SER A 258 9.63 20.89 -5.12
N HIS A 259 9.90 19.59 -5.08
CA HIS A 259 10.79 18.91 -6.00
C HIS A 259 10.40 17.45 -6.18
N ALA A 260 10.79 16.87 -7.32
CA ALA A 260 10.64 15.44 -7.52
C ALA A 260 11.70 14.66 -6.72
N ARG A 261 11.31 13.51 -6.18
CA ARG A 261 12.18 12.57 -5.46
C ARG A 261 13.37 12.06 -6.27
N TRP A 262 13.21 11.92 -7.59
CA TRP A 262 14.25 11.48 -8.52
C TRP A 262 14.44 12.51 -9.65
N LEU A 263 15.69 12.94 -9.85
CA LEU A 263 16.09 13.87 -10.91
C LEU A 263 15.78 13.26 -12.29
N LEU A 264 15.52 14.10 -13.29
CA LEU A 264 15.10 13.72 -14.66
C LEU A 264 13.69 13.12 -14.78
N GLY A 265 12.98 12.88 -13.67
CA GLY A 265 11.53 12.59 -13.68
C GLY A 265 10.67 13.80 -14.06
N GLY A 266 11.24 15.01 -14.06
CA GLY A 266 10.54 16.28 -14.30
C GLY A 266 9.78 16.34 -15.64
N ASN A 267 10.39 15.87 -16.73
CA ASN A 267 9.73 15.86 -18.04
C ASN A 267 8.54 14.88 -18.08
N LEU A 268 8.68 13.71 -17.45
CA LEU A 268 7.60 12.72 -17.37
C LEU A 268 6.43 13.25 -16.53
N ILE A 269 6.71 13.80 -15.36
CA ILE A 269 5.65 14.38 -14.52
C ILE A 269 5.05 15.63 -15.20
N ALA A 270 5.82 16.45 -15.92
CA ALA A 270 5.29 17.63 -16.61
C ALA A 270 4.37 17.23 -17.78
N GLN A 271 4.63 16.11 -18.44
CA GLN A 271 3.77 15.56 -19.48
C GLN A 271 2.46 14.97 -18.91
N HIS A 272 2.54 14.28 -17.78
CA HIS A 272 1.37 13.60 -17.19
C HIS A 272 0.55 14.51 -16.27
N CYS A 273 1.19 15.48 -15.62
CA CYS A 273 0.65 16.35 -14.56
C CYS A 273 1.29 17.75 -14.55
N PRO A 274 1.10 18.55 -15.62
CA PRO A 274 1.78 19.84 -15.80
C PRO A 274 1.55 20.84 -14.65
N ASN A 275 0.38 20.81 -14.01
CA ASN A 275 0.02 21.72 -12.91
C ASN A 275 0.77 21.43 -11.60
N ARG A 276 1.48 20.29 -11.50
CA ARG A 276 2.19 19.88 -10.28
C ARG A 276 3.65 20.31 -10.24
N LEU A 277 4.30 20.61 -11.37
CA LEU A 277 5.77 20.75 -11.40
C LEU A 277 6.33 22.14 -11.68
N ILE A 278 5.49 23.10 -12.06
CA ILE A 278 6.00 24.33 -12.64
C ILE A 278 5.99 25.41 -11.56
N ALA A 279 7.16 25.98 -11.24
CA ALA A 279 7.27 27.18 -10.43
C ALA A 279 6.36 28.28 -10.99
N PRO A 280 5.69 29.10 -10.15
CA PRO A 280 4.82 30.16 -10.64
C PRO A 280 5.59 31.09 -11.59
N GLY A 281 5.29 30.94 -12.87
CA GLY A 281 5.71 31.82 -13.95
C GLY A 281 4.47 32.31 -14.70
N PRO A 282 4.57 33.41 -15.46
CA PRO A 282 3.41 34.10 -16.06
C PRO A 282 2.59 33.28 -17.07
N LEU A 283 2.95 32.01 -17.33
CA LEU A 283 2.40 31.18 -18.40
C LEU A 283 1.66 29.91 -17.92
N VAL A 284 1.61 29.61 -16.62
CA VAL A 284 0.92 28.40 -16.11
C VAL A 284 -0.07 28.74 -15.01
N LEU A 285 -1.33 28.91 -15.38
CA LEU A 285 -2.45 29.03 -14.44
C LEU A 285 -2.64 27.72 -13.69
N GLY A 286 -2.57 27.74 -12.35
CA GLY A 286 -2.85 26.57 -11.49
C GLY A 286 -1.64 25.75 -11.05
N ALA A 287 -0.41 26.24 -11.25
CA ALA A 287 0.79 25.64 -10.68
C ALA A 287 0.78 25.67 -9.13
N THR A 288 1.15 24.55 -8.50
CA THR A 288 1.13 24.38 -7.03
C THR A 288 2.52 23.98 -6.51
N VAL A 289 3.35 24.99 -6.22
CA VAL A 289 4.69 24.80 -5.61
C VAL A 289 4.64 25.26 -4.15
N CYS A 290 5.31 24.51 -3.27
CA CYS A 290 5.33 24.75 -1.83
C CYS A 290 6.63 24.22 -1.24
N ASP A 291 7.14 24.88 -0.19
CA ASP A 291 8.33 24.42 0.55
C ASP A 291 8.02 24.16 2.03
N THR A 292 6.81 24.49 2.47
CA THR A 292 6.38 24.37 3.86
C THR A 292 4.98 23.77 3.99
N VAL A 293 4.71 23.20 5.17
CA VAL A 293 3.37 22.72 5.55
C VAL A 293 2.33 23.85 5.47
N ALA A 294 2.71 25.08 5.83
CA ALA A 294 1.79 26.22 5.77
C ALA A 294 1.36 26.53 4.33
N ASP A 295 2.29 26.49 3.37
CA ASP A 295 1.99 26.69 1.95
C ASP A 295 1.06 25.58 1.43
N VAL A 296 1.33 24.32 1.80
CA VAL A 296 0.49 23.17 1.42
C VAL A 296 -0.94 23.40 1.90
N LEU A 297 -1.12 23.72 3.19
CA LEU A 297 -2.46 23.89 3.78
C LEU A 297 -3.17 25.13 3.24
N GLY A 298 -2.43 26.14 2.76
CA GLY A 298 -2.98 27.27 2.02
C GLY A 298 -3.50 26.90 0.63
N LEU A 299 -2.89 25.91 -0.03
CA LEU A 299 -3.30 25.40 -1.35
C LEU A 299 -4.39 24.32 -1.25
N GLY A 300 -4.38 23.52 -0.18
CA GLY A 300 -5.35 22.45 0.04
C GLY A 300 -5.41 22.02 1.50
N SER A 301 -6.44 22.48 2.20
CA SER A 301 -6.67 22.15 3.62
C SER A 301 -6.99 20.67 3.87
N SER A 302 -7.24 19.89 2.82
CA SER A 302 -7.42 18.43 2.90
C SER A 302 -6.10 17.65 2.93
N SER A 303 -4.94 18.33 2.90
CA SER A 303 -3.65 17.64 3.01
C SER A 303 -3.47 17.05 4.41
N GLN A 304 -3.16 15.75 4.46
CA GLN A 304 -3.03 15.00 5.70
C GLN A 304 -1.60 14.50 5.97
N MET A 305 -0.76 14.48 4.93
CA MET A 305 0.58 13.90 5.00
C MET A 305 1.57 14.75 4.22
N PHE A 306 2.83 14.66 4.63
CA PHE A 306 3.93 15.40 4.07
C PHE A 306 5.17 14.52 4.09
N ASN A 307 6.14 14.81 3.24
CA ASN A 307 7.42 14.15 3.34
C ASN A 307 8.58 15.04 2.89
N ASP A 308 9.76 14.71 3.39
CA ASP A 308 11.04 15.13 2.83
C ASP A 308 11.63 13.95 2.03
N SER A 309 12.48 14.25 1.05
CA SER A 309 13.31 13.26 0.39
C SER A 309 14.66 13.84 -0.05
N ASN A 310 15.61 12.94 -0.33
CA ASN A 310 16.81 13.33 -1.07
C ASN A 310 16.45 13.71 -2.51
N LEU A 311 17.36 14.43 -3.16
CA LEU A 311 17.40 14.58 -4.62
C LEU A 311 18.21 13.44 -5.22
N ASN A 312 17.52 12.32 -5.51
CA ASN A 312 18.18 11.13 -6.03
C ASN A 312 18.51 11.29 -7.53
N LEU A 313 19.67 10.80 -7.98
CA LEU A 313 20.03 10.81 -9.40
C LEU A 313 19.47 9.57 -10.09
N ASN A 314 18.63 9.76 -11.11
CA ASN A 314 18.16 8.66 -11.94
C ASN A 314 19.21 8.36 -13.04
N LEU A 315 20.16 7.47 -12.73
CA LEU A 315 21.22 7.07 -13.66
C LEU A 315 20.72 6.09 -14.74
N ASP A 316 19.52 5.51 -14.59
CA ASP A 316 18.93 4.56 -15.54
C ASP A 316 18.23 5.26 -16.73
N LEU A 317 18.20 6.60 -16.74
CA LEU A 317 17.65 7.45 -17.80
C LEU A 317 18.74 8.18 -18.63
N LEU A 318 20.03 7.86 -18.40
CA LEU A 318 21.18 8.33 -19.19
C LEU A 318 21.66 7.25 -20.15
#